data_AF-A0A2M8PLK5-F1
#
_entry.id   AF-A0A2M8PLK5-F1
#
_cell.length_a   1.000
_cell.length_b   1.000
_cell.length_c   1.000
_cell.angle_alpha   90.00
_cell.angle_beta   90.00
_cell.angle_gamma   90.00
#
_symmetry.space_group_name_H-M   'P 1'
#
loop_
_entity.id
_entity.type
_entity.pdbx_description
1 polymer ?
#
loop_
_entity_poly.entity_id
_entity_poly.type
_entity_poly.pdbx_seq_one_letter_code
_entity_poly.pdbx_strand_id
1 'polypeptide(L)'
;EYTDHGHCGPINDRGDVDNDKTIENIAMQAVVAAEAGADMVAPSGMMDGQVAAIRHALDVTGHSHVPILAYAAKFASNFYGPFRDAAGCSLGHIDNVPKHRK
;
A
#
# COMPACT_ATOMS: atom_id res chain seq x y z
N GLU A 1 -4.91 5.32 3.70
CA GLU A 1 -5.68 6.46 3.17
C GLU A 1 -7.09 6.03 2.78
N TYR A 2 -7.27 4.81 2.25
CA TYR A 2 -8.54 4.34 1.69
C TYR A 2 -9.18 3.16 2.44
N THR A 3 -8.55 2.65 3.50
CA THR A 3 -9.12 1.66 4.41
C THR A 3 -9.81 2.37 5.58
N ASP A 4 -10.95 1.88 6.02
CA ASP A 4 -11.69 2.38 7.19
C ASP A 4 -10.93 2.25 8.52
N HIS A 5 -9.98 1.33 8.60
CA HIS A 5 -9.17 1.08 9.79
C HIS A 5 -7.76 1.72 9.75
N GLY A 6 -7.38 2.35 8.64
CA GLY A 6 -6.13 3.10 8.49
C GLY A 6 -4.84 2.27 8.28
N HIS A 7 -4.91 0.93 8.20
CA HIS A 7 -3.76 0.08 7.83
C HIS A 7 -3.50 0.09 6.32
N CYS A 8 -2.36 -0.42 5.88
CA CYS A 8 -1.96 -0.38 4.47
C CYS A 8 -2.66 -1.43 3.58
N GLY A 9 -3.47 -2.32 4.15
CA GLY A 9 -4.19 -3.36 3.44
C GLY A 9 -5.24 -4.05 4.32
N PRO A 10 -6.05 -4.96 3.74
CA PRO A 10 -7.09 -5.69 4.47
C PRO A 10 -6.54 -6.46 5.67
N ILE A 11 -7.34 -6.58 6.72
CA ILE A 11 -7.01 -7.32 7.94
C ILE A 11 -7.56 -8.76 7.82
N ASN A 12 -6.74 -9.73 8.19
CA ASN A 12 -7.13 -11.15 8.25
C ASN A 12 -7.74 -11.52 9.61
N ASP A 13 -8.26 -12.74 9.73
CA ASP A 13 -8.92 -13.26 10.94
C ASP A 13 -8.00 -13.32 12.18
N ARG A 14 -6.68 -13.19 11.99
CA ARG A 14 -5.69 -13.17 13.07
C ARG A 14 -5.39 -11.75 13.57
N GLY A 15 -5.99 -10.73 12.96
CA GLY A 15 -5.74 -9.33 13.30
C GLY A 15 -4.46 -8.74 12.68
N ASP A 16 -3.91 -9.39 11.65
CA ASP A 16 -2.74 -8.91 10.91
C ASP A 16 -3.14 -8.44 9.51
N VAL A 17 -2.33 -7.57 8.89
CA VAL A 17 -2.50 -7.19 7.48
C VAL A 17 -2.26 -8.42 6.59
N ASP A 18 -3.22 -8.73 5.73
CA ASP A 18 -3.16 -9.82 4.77
C ASP A 18 -2.28 -9.43 3.57
N ASN A 19 -1.02 -9.85 3.58
CA ASN A 19 -0.04 -9.47 2.55
C ASN A 19 -0.55 -9.75 1.13
N ASP A 20 -1.05 -10.97 0.88
CA ASP A 20 -1.36 -11.45 -0.46
C ASP A 20 -2.56 -10.70 -1.04
N LYS A 21 -3.63 -10.53 -0.25
CA LYS A 21 -4.75 -9.67 -0.66
C LYS A 21 -4.35 -8.21 -0.81
N THR A 22 -3.38 -7.75 -0.03
CA THR A 22 -2.91 -6.36 -0.13
C THR A 22 -2.18 -6.13 -1.45
N ILE A 23 -1.28 -7.03 -1.86
CA ILE A 23 -0.53 -6.85 -3.11
C ILE A 23 -1.42 -6.95 -4.36
N GLU A 24 -2.49 -7.76 -4.31
CA GLU A 24 -3.52 -7.77 -5.37
C GLU A 24 -4.17 -6.39 -5.52
N ASN A 25 -4.60 -5.80 -4.40
CA ASN A 25 -5.21 -4.47 -4.40
C ASN A 25 -4.25 -3.36 -4.86
N ILE A 26 -3.00 -3.40 -4.40
CA ILE A 26 -1.97 -2.42 -4.81
C ILE A 26 -1.67 -2.54 -6.31
N ALA A 27 -1.63 -3.75 -6.85
CA ALA A 27 -1.42 -3.97 -8.29
C ALA A 27 -2.58 -3.37 -9.12
N MET A 28 -3.84 -3.58 -8.70
CA MET A 28 -4.99 -2.94 -9.34
C MET A 28 -4.93 -1.42 -9.27
N GLN A 29 -4.57 -0.85 -8.12
CA GLN A 29 -4.43 0.60 -7.95
C GLN A 29 -3.34 1.18 -8.87
N ALA A 30 -2.22 0.47 -9.04
CA ALA A 30 -1.16 0.90 -9.94
C ALA A 30 -1.61 0.94 -11.41
N VAL A 31 -2.39 -0.05 -11.85
CA VAL A 31 -2.99 -0.06 -13.19
C VAL A 31 -3.94 1.12 -13.36
N VAL A 32 -4.86 1.33 -12.41
CA VAL A 32 -5.81 2.47 -12.48
C VAL A 32 -5.09 3.81 -12.53
N ALA A 33 -4.01 3.98 -11.77
CA ALA A 33 -3.19 5.19 -11.82
C ALA A 33 -2.51 5.37 -13.18
N ALA A 34 -1.95 4.29 -13.75
CA ALA A 34 -1.32 4.32 -15.07
C ALA A 34 -2.33 4.63 -16.19
N GLU A 35 -3.51 4.02 -16.17
CA GLU A 35 -4.61 4.30 -17.10
C GLU A 35 -5.09 5.75 -17.00
N ALA A 36 -5.04 6.34 -15.80
CA ALA A 36 -5.34 7.74 -15.56
C ALA A 36 -4.22 8.71 -16.00
N GLY A 37 -3.10 8.20 -16.52
CA GLY A 37 -1.98 8.99 -17.03
C GLY A 37 -0.86 9.26 -16.03
N ALA A 38 -0.74 8.49 -14.95
CA ALA A 38 0.39 8.62 -14.04
C ALA A 38 1.70 8.18 -14.72
N ASP A 39 2.70 9.06 -14.72
CA ASP A 39 4.03 8.78 -15.28
C ASP A 39 4.87 7.83 -14.41
N MET A 40 4.47 7.56 -13.16
CA MET A 40 5.19 6.71 -12.21
C MET A 40 4.25 6.25 -11.10
N VAL A 41 4.50 5.06 -10.56
CA VAL A 41 3.83 4.56 -9.34
C VAL A 41 4.85 4.33 -8.22
N ALA A 42 4.48 4.65 -6.98
CA ALA A 42 5.39 4.63 -5.85
C ALA A 42 4.79 3.87 -4.65
N PRO A 43 4.86 2.52 -4.65
CA PRO A 43 4.25 1.72 -3.59
C PRO A 43 4.96 1.92 -2.25
N SER A 44 4.19 2.26 -1.22
CA SER A 44 4.69 2.59 0.12
C SER A 44 4.15 1.69 1.24
N GLY A 45 3.46 0.61 0.88
CA GLY A 45 2.81 -0.31 1.82
C GLY A 45 3.76 -1.25 2.56
N MET A 46 5.01 -1.38 2.11
CA MET A 46 5.99 -2.35 2.65
C MET A 46 5.50 -3.81 2.63
N MET A 47 4.68 -4.16 1.62
CA MET A 47 4.20 -5.53 1.44
C MET A 47 5.24 -6.36 0.66
N ASP A 48 5.43 -7.61 1.09
CA ASP A 48 6.35 -8.54 0.45
C ASP A 48 5.83 -8.90 -0.95
N GLY A 49 6.70 -8.77 -1.95
CA GLY A 49 6.34 -9.03 -3.35
C GLY A 49 5.59 -7.90 -4.06
N GLN A 50 5.29 -6.77 -3.40
CA GLN A 50 4.49 -5.68 -4.01
C GLN A 50 5.03 -5.18 -5.35
N VAL A 51 6.36 -5.08 -5.50
CA VAL A 51 6.98 -4.60 -6.74
C VAL A 51 6.75 -5.59 -7.88
N ALA A 52 6.88 -6.89 -7.61
CA ALA A 52 6.67 -7.93 -8.61
C ALA A 52 5.19 -7.97 -9.06
N ALA A 53 4.26 -7.87 -8.11
CA ALA A 53 2.83 -7.84 -8.39
C ALA A 53 2.44 -6.62 -9.25
N ILE A 54 2.90 -5.42 -8.88
CA ILE A 54 2.67 -4.20 -9.66
C ILE A 54 3.29 -4.32 -11.05
N ARG A 55 4.54 -4.78 -11.14
CA ARG A 55 5.23 -4.90 -12.42
C ARG A 55 4.48 -5.84 -13.36
N HIS A 56 4.07 -7.01 -12.86
CA HIS A 56 3.28 -7.96 -13.65
C HIS A 56 1.97 -7.33 -14.15
N ALA A 57 1.22 -6.67 -13.27
CA ALA A 57 -0.06 -6.05 -13.62
C ALA A 57 0.08 -4.92 -14.65
N LEU A 58 1.08 -4.05 -14.50
CA LEU A 58 1.36 -2.99 -15.47
C LEU A 58 1.77 -3.58 -16.82
N ASP A 59 2.58 -4.65 -16.84
CA ASP A 59 3.06 -5.25 -18.09
C ASP A 59 1.92 -5.92 -18.88
N VAL A 60 1.06 -6.70 -18.21
CA VAL A 60 -0.06 -7.37 -18.89
C VAL A 60 -1.16 -6.41 -19.33
N THR A 61 -1.20 -5.19 -18.79
CA THR A 61 -2.15 -4.13 -19.17
C THR A 61 -1.57 -3.10 -20.15
N GLY A 62 -0.33 -3.30 -20.63
CA GLY A 62 0.28 -2.43 -21.64
C GLY A 62 1.03 -1.19 -21.09
N HIS A 63 1.23 -1.11 -19.78
CA HIS A 63 1.89 -0.01 -19.06
C HIS A 63 3.32 -0.35 -18.65
N SER A 64 4.04 -1.16 -19.44
CA SER A 64 5.43 -1.57 -19.17
C SER A 64 6.42 -0.40 -19.08
N HIS A 65 6.08 0.73 -19.72
CA HIS A 65 6.86 1.95 -19.69
C HIS A 65 6.76 2.74 -18.36
N VAL A 66 5.75 2.46 -17.53
CA VAL A 66 5.54 3.16 -16.26
C VAL A 66 6.55 2.64 -15.21
N PRO A 67 7.49 3.47 -14.72
CA PRO A 67 8.45 3.09 -13.68
C PRO A 67 7.79 2.88 -12.32
N ILE A 68 8.44 2.06 -11.49
CA ILE A 68 8.06 1.79 -10.10
C ILE A 68 9.13 2.36 -9.17
N LEU A 69 8.79 3.40 -8.40
CA LEU A 69 9.64 3.95 -7.35
C LEU A 69 9.28 3.30 -6.02
N ALA A 70 9.86 2.13 -5.76
CA ALA A 70 9.58 1.40 -4.54
C ALA A 70 10.13 2.14 -3.32
N TYR A 71 9.28 2.35 -2.30
CA TYR A 71 9.76 2.63 -0.95
C TYR A 71 10.33 1.33 -0.37
N ALA A 72 11.48 0.89 -0.87
CA ALA A 72 12.07 -0.41 -0.56
C ALA A 72 12.56 -0.50 0.90
N ALA A 73 12.90 0.65 1.50
CA ALA A 73 13.32 0.77 2.88
C ALA A 73 12.52 1.88 3.58
N LYS A 74 11.33 1.54 4.06
CA LYS A 74 10.49 2.40 4.90
C LYS A 74 10.41 1.81 6.31
N PHE A 75 10.83 2.58 7.31
CA PHE A 75 10.96 2.13 8.69
C PHE A 75 9.78 2.58 9.53
N ALA A 76 9.34 1.74 10.48
CA ALA A 76 8.44 2.19 11.53
C ALA A 76 9.12 3.30 12.35
N SER A 77 8.52 4.50 12.41
CA SER A 77 9.14 5.68 13.00
C SER A 77 8.12 6.62 13.64
N ASN A 78 8.56 7.31 14.70
CA ASN A 78 7.79 8.35 15.38
C ASN A 78 7.68 9.65 14.56
N PHE A 79 8.43 9.79 13.46
CA PHE A 79 8.38 10.99 12.62
C PHE A 79 7.13 11.11 11.73
N TYR A 80 6.30 10.07 11.65
CA TYR A 80 5.13 10.07 10.77
C TYR A 80 3.88 10.77 11.32
N GLY A 81 3.92 11.30 12.55
CA GLY A 81 2.77 11.97 13.18
C GLY A 81 2.11 13.03 12.28
N PRO A 82 2.83 14.08 11.85
CA PRO A 82 2.25 15.14 11.02
C PRO A 82 1.68 14.64 9.68
N PHE A 83 2.31 13.63 9.07
CA PHE A 83 1.79 13.04 7.83
C PHE A 83 0.48 12.29 8.06
N ARG A 84 0.34 11.56 9.18
CA ARG A 84 -0.87 10.80 9.51
C ARG A 84 -2.08 11.72 9.67
N ASP A 85 -1.86 12.88 10.30
CA ASP A 85 -2.90 13.90 10.46
C ASP A 85 -3.31 14.49 9.09
N ALA A 86 -2.32 14.86 8.26
CA ALA A 86 -2.57 15.45 6.96
C ALA A 86 -3.27 14.47 5.98
N ALA A 87 -2.87 13.20 5.97
CA ALA A 87 -3.38 12.19 5.06
C ALA A 87 -4.63 11.46 5.59
N GLY A 88 -5.14 11.81 6.78
CA GLY A 88 -6.27 11.13 7.40
C GLY A 88 -6.04 9.63 7.61
N CYS A 89 -4.78 9.22 7.82
CA CYS A 89 -4.38 7.81 7.84
C CYS A 89 -3.88 7.36 9.23
N SER A 90 -4.34 8.04 10.28
CA SER A 90 -4.19 7.58 11.66
C SER A 90 -4.84 6.21 11.85
N LEU A 91 -4.24 5.39 12.72
CA LEU A 91 -4.73 4.04 12.97
C LEU A 91 -6.04 4.11 13.75
N GLY A 92 -7.09 3.49 13.18
CA GLY A 92 -8.36 3.31 13.85
C GLY A 92 -8.26 2.32 15.02
N HIS A 93 -9.27 2.28 15.87
CA HIS A 93 -9.39 1.20 16.84
C HIS A 93 -10.06 -0.01 16.18
N ILE A 94 -9.32 -1.11 16.08
CA ILE A 94 -9.87 -2.43 15.78
C ILE A 94 -9.61 -3.31 17.01
N ASP A 95 -10.61 -4.09 17.41
CA ASP A 95 -10.44 -5.06 18.48
C ASP A 95 -9.38 -6.10 18.09
N ASN A 96 -8.49 -6.41 19.03
CA ASN A 96 -7.40 -7.39 18.86
C ASN A 96 -6.33 -7.05 17.80
N VAL A 97 -6.27 -5.81 17.30
CA VAL A 97 -5.20 -5.36 16.38
C VAL A 97 -4.27 -4.35 17.07
N PRO A 98 -2.94 -4.58 17.09
CA PRO A 98 -1.99 -3.67 17.74
C PRO A 98 -1.93 -2.29 17.06
N LYS A 99 -2.19 -1.21 17.82
CA LYS A 99 -2.11 0.18 17.33
C LYS A 99 -0.69 0.70 17.03
N HIS A 100 0.32 -0.07 17.39
CA HIS A 100 1.74 0.30 17.30
C HIS A 100 2.48 -0.42 16.17
N ARG A 101 1.79 -1.31 15.44
CA ARG A 101 2.30 -1.93 14.21
C ARG A 101 1.60 -1.31 13.01
N LYS A 102 2.26 -0.32 12.41
CA LYS A 102 1.99 0.12 11.04
C LYS A 102 3.18 -0.25 10.17
#